data_AF-A0A7K5BCB8-F1
#
_entry.id   AF-A0A7K5BCB8-F1
#
_cell.length_a   1.000
_cell.length_b   1.000
_cell.length_c   1.000
_cell.angle_alpha   90.00
_cell.angle_beta   90.00
_cell.angle_gamma   90.00
#
_symmetry.space_group_name_H-M   'P 1'
#
loop_
_entity.id
_entity.type
_entity.pdbx_description
1 polymer ?
#
loop_
_entity_poly.entity_id
_entity_poly.type
_entity_poly.pdbx_seq_one_letter_code
_entity_poly.pdbx_strand_id
1 'polypeptide(L)'
;VRLHNGSLITEGLVQVRIGKMWHLACADDWNEEISDSVCQLLGLGDANMSSTVLFTGDGPFVNITKDANHSLIFTKSKMIQCYQTIFLNSLVTLISSACGIHLVTQNNTTKIVNGSDARREFWPWIVSLHFNFLPVCGASLVSDEWLVTAAHCVYGRQLKPSRWQAVLGLYAQSDLTEPSTVVRNIDRIIMNPRYMKETKDSDIALMHLQHKVQYTDYIQPICLPEKNQQFLPGINCSIAGWGKI
;
A
#
# COMPACT_ATOMS: atom_id res chain seq x y z
N VAL A 1 -1.54 -15.44 -3.68
CA VAL A 1 -2.17 -15.54 -5.02
C VAL A 1 -1.57 -14.44 -5.89
N ARG A 2 -1.57 -14.54 -7.22
CA ARG A 2 -1.16 -13.47 -8.15
C ARG A 2 -1.98 -13.49 -9.43
N LEU A 3 -1.93 -12.39 -10.19
CA LEU A 3 -2.39 -12.33 -11.57
C LEU A 3 -1.21 -12.55 -12.53
N HIS A 4 -1.46 -13.20 -13.66
CA HIS A 4 -0.47 -13.52 -14.69
C HIS A 4 -1.08 -13.35 -16.09
N ASN A 5 -0.29 -12.87 -17.06
CA ASN A 5 -0.73 -12.63 -18.44
C ASN A 5 -1.93 -11.67 -18.57
N GLY A 6 -2.08 -10.71 -17.65
CA GLY A 6 -2.92 -9.54 -17.85
C GLY A 6 -2.19 -8.42 -18.59
N SER A 7 -2.92 -7.55 -19.28
CA SER A 7 -2.34 -6.34 -19.89
C SER A 7 -2.16 -5.22 -18.86
N LEU A 8 -2.94 -5.28 -17.77
CA LEU A 8 -2.87 -4.39 -16.61
C LEU A 8 -2.47 -5.18 -15.36
N ILE A 9 -1.95 -4.50 -14.34
CA ILE A 9 -1.62 -5.11 -13.05
C ILE A 9 -2.87 -5.59 -12.27
N THR A 10 -4.05 -5.15 -12.69
CA THR A 10 -5.35 -5.40 -12.06
C THR A 10 -6.15 -6.50 -12.74
N GLU A 11 -5.61 -7.09 -13.80
CA GLU A 11 -6.27 -8.14 -14.57
C GLU A 11 -5.30 -9.29 -14.84
N GLY A 12 -5.84 -10.46 -15.18
CA GLY A 12 -5.03 -11.61 -15.57
C GLY A 12 -5.55 -12.93 -15.05
N LEU A 13 -4.83 -13.98 -15.42
CA LEU A 13 -5.07 -15.34 -14.97
C LEU A 13 -4.64 -15.52 -13.50
N VAL A 14 -5.50 -16.15 -12.72
CA VAL A 14 -5.26 -16.36 -11.29
C VAL A 14 -4.28 -17.51 -11.08
N GLN A 15 -3.18 -17.25 -10.37
CA GLN A 15 -2.21 -18.26 -9.96
C GLN A 15 -2.03 -18.32 -8.45
N VAL A 16 -1.95 -19.53 -7.92
CA VAL A 16 -1.70 -19.79 -6.48
C VAL A 16 -0.35 -20.49 -6.33
N ARG A 17 0.46 -20.04 -5.37
CA ARG A 17 1.74 -20.68 -5.06
C ARG A 17 1.52 -21.75 -4.00
N ILE A 18 1.72 -23.01 -4.35
CA ILE A 18 1.65 -24.15 -3.42
C ILE A 18 3.03 -24.79 -3.36
N GLY A 19 3.72 -24.64 -2.23
CA GLY A 19 5.13 -24.98 -2.10
C GLY A 19 6.02 -24.09 -2.97
N LYS A 20 6.83 -24.68 -3.86
CA LYS A 20 7.72 -23.96 -4.77
C LYS A 20 7.15 -23.69 -6.17
N MET A 21 5.95 -24.20 -6.48
CA MET A 21 5.36 -24.11 -7.83
C MET A 21 4.08 -23.26 -7.86
N TRP A 22 3.91 -22.53 -8.96
CA TRP A 22 2.69 -21.79 -9.27
C TRP A 22 1.70 -22.71 -9.99
N HIS A 23 0.46 -22.70 -9.53
CA HIS A 23 -0.64 -23.48 -10.09
C HIS A 23 -1.68 -22.53 -10.66
N LEU A 24 -2.21 -22.84 -11.84
CA LEU A 24 -3.24 -22.04 -12.50
C LEU A 24 -4.63 -22.42 -11.93
N ALA A 25 -5.45 -21.41 -11.63
CA ALA A 25 -6.78 -21.63 -11.06
C ALA A 25 -7.76 -22.14 -12.12
N CYS A 26 -8.48 -23.20 -11.76
CA CYS A 26 -9.53 -23.77 -12.59
C CYS A 26 -10.88 -23.08 -12.35
N ALA A 27 -11.69 -23.01 -13.41
CA ALA A 27 -12.99 -22.38 -13.39
C ALA A 27 -14.12 -23.26 -12.81
N ASP A 28 -13.90 -24.57 -12.65
CA ASP A 28 -14.96 -25.54 -12.35
C ASP A 28 -15.80 -25.18 -11.12
N ASP A 29 -15.15 -24.80 -10.02
CA ASP A 29 -15.79 -24.43 -8.75
C ASP A 29 -15.82 -22.91 -8.51
N TRP A 30 -15.48 -22.10 -9.53
CA TRP A 30 -15.34 -20.67 -9.36
C TRP A 30 -16.69 -19.95 -9.33
N ASN A 31 -16.86 -19.04 -8.39
CA ASN A 31 -18.05 -18.19 -8.27
C ASN A 31 -17.68 -16.76 -7.85
N GLU A 32 -18.68 -15.88 -7.80
CA GLU A 32 -18.53 -14.46 -7.45
C GLU A 32 -17.92 -14.28 -6.05
N GLU A 33 -18.35 -15.06 -5.05
CA GLU A 33 -17.79 -14.97 -3.70
C GLU A 33 -16.31 -15.36 -3.64
N ILE A 34 -15.88 -16.36 -4.42
CA ILE A 34 -14.47 -16.74 -4.54
C ILE A 34 -13.71 -15.62 -5.25
N SER A 35 -14.30 -15.04 -6.29
CA SER A 35 -13.77 -13.90 -7.03
C SER A 35 -13.45 -12.72 -6.10
N ASP A 36 -14.42 -12.31 -5.29
CA ASP A 36 -14.27 -11.21 -4.34
C ASP A 36 -13.18 -11.51 -3.31
N SER A 37 -13.20 -12.69 -2.70
CA SER A 37 -12.17 -13.05 -1.72
C SER A 37 -10.77 -13.14 -2.33
N VAL A 38 -10.64 -13.56 -3.59
CA VAL A 38 -9.34 -13.57 -4.29
C VAL A 38 -8.89 -12.14 -4.62
N CYS A 39 -9.78 -11.27 -5.09
CA CYS A 39 -9.47 -9.86 -5.34
C CYS A 39 -9.10 -9.11 -4.05
N GLN A 40 -9.80 -9.35 -2.94
CA GLN A 40 -9.45 -8.82 -1.63
C GLN A 40 -8.06 -9.29 -1.19
N LEU A 41 -7.74 -10.57 -1.38
CA LEU A 41 -6.42 -11.13 -1.06
C LEU A 41 -5.30 -10.59 -1.97
N LEU A 42 -5.64 -10.12 -3.17
CA LEU A 42 -4.75 -9.44 -4.10
C LEU A 42 -4.67 -7.91 -3.87
N GLY A 43 -5.45 -7.36 -2.94
CA GLY A 43 -5.53 -5.92 -2.69
C GLY A 43 -6.29 -5.14 -3.78
N LEU A 44 -7.08 -5.84 -4.61
CA LEU A 44 -7.82 -5.28 -5.75
C LEU A 44 -9.25 -4.85 -5.41
N GLY A 45 -9.70 -5.05 -4.16
CA GLY A 45 -11.07 -4.76 -3.74
C GLY A 45 -12.04 -5.88 -4.12
N ASP A 46 -13.27 -5.52 -4.49
CA ASP A 46 -14.31 -6.46 -4.93
C ASP A 46 -14.25 -6.66 -6.45
N ALA A 47 -14.57 -7.87 -6.91
CA ALA A 47 -14.32 -8.31 -8.28
C ALA A 47 -15.61 -8.22 -9.10
N ASN A 48 -15.91 -7.08 -9.72
CA ASN A 48 -17.14 -6.94 -10.50
C ASN A 48 -17.20 -7.82 -11.77
N MET A 49 -16.08 -8.37 -12.26
CA MET A 49 -16.06 -9.21 -13.47
C MET A 49 -14.97 -10.29 -13.42
N SER A 50 -15.33 -11.54 -13.09
CA SER A 50 -14.52 -12.71 -13.47
C SER A 50 -15.03 -13.30 -14.79
N SER A 51 -14.11 -13.69 -15.67
CA SER A 51 -14.46 -14.36 -16.93
C SER A 51 -13.69 -15.66 -17.08
N THR A 52 -14.32 -16.65 -17.71
CA THR A 52 -13.67 -17.91 -18.06
C THR A 52 -12.96 -17.76 -19.39
N VAL A 53 -11.68 -18.13 -19.44
CA VAL A 53 -10.90 -18.17 -20.68
C VAL A 53 -10.56 -19.62 -20.99
N LEU A 54 -10.79 -20.02 -22.25
CA LEU A 54 -10.38 -21.31 -22.77
C LEU A 54 -8.87 -21.42 -22.68
N PHE A 55 -8.39 -22.44 -21.97
CA PHE A 55 -6.97 -22.69 -21.78
C PHE A 55 -6.63 -24.07 -22.34
N THR A 56 -5.71 -24.09 -23.28
CA THR A 56 -5.27 -25.32 -23.98
C THR A 56 -3.85 -25.72 -23.59
N GLY A 57 -3.28 -25.11 -22.55
CA GLY A 57 -1.96 -25.44 -22.04
C GLY A 57 -2.00 -26.54 -20.97
N ASP A 58 -0.87 -27.20 -20.79
CA ASP A 58 -0.66 -28.11 -19.66
C ASP A 58 -0.17 -27.32 -18.44
N GLY A 59 -0.44 -27.82 -17.24
CA GLY A 59 0.05 -27.18 -16.02
C GLY A 59 0.06 -28.11 -14.82
N PRO A 60 0.51 -27.62 -13.67
CA PRO A 60 -0.11 -27.97 -12.41
C PRO A 60 -1.29 -26.99 -12.16
N PHE A 61 -2.47 -27.53 -11.86
CA PHE A 61 -3.70 -26.74 -11.63
C PHE A 61 -4.11 -26.74 -10.16
N VAL A 62 -4.97 -25.78 -9.78
CA VAL A 62 -5.53 -25.66 -8.43
C VAL A 62 -7.03 -25.39 -8.50
N ASN A 63 -7.80 -26.11 -7.69
CA ASN A 63 -9.19 -25.79 -7.40
C ASN A 63 -9.24 -24.88 -6.18
N ILE A 64 -10.01 -23.82 -6.28
CA ILE A 64 -10.22 -22.85 -5.21
C ILE A 64 -11.66 -22.99 -4.77
N THR A 65 -11.88 -23.29 -3.49
CA THR A 65 -13.20 -23.40 -2.89
C THR A 65 -13.27 -22.59 -1.61
N LYS A 66 -14.46 -22.48 -1.02
CA LYS A 66 -14.65 -21.90 0.31
C LYS A 66 -15.07 -22.97 1.31
N ASP A 67 -14.59 -22.83 2.55
CA ASP A 67 -15.03 -23.64 3.68
C ASP A 67 -16.30 -23.07 4.34
N ALA A 68 -16.83 -23.75 5.36
CA ALA A 68 -18.01 -23.30 6.10
C ALA A 68 -17.83 -21.94 6.81
N ASN A 69 -16.58 -21.48 6.99
CA ASN A 69 -16.23 -20.19 7.57
C ASN A 69 -15.90 -19.14 6.49
N HIS A 70 -16.25 -19.38 5.22
CA HIS A 70 -15.96 -18.51 4.07
C HIS A 70 -14.45 -18.29 3.80
N SER A 71 -13.57 -19.13 4.35
CA SER A 71 -12.13 -19.06 4.08
C SER A 71 -11.77 -19.78 2.79
N LEU A 72 -10.84 -19.21 2.01
CA LEU A 72 -10.37 -19.84 0.76
C LEU A 72 -9.56 -21.10 1.03
N ILE A 73 -9.95 -22.20 0.41
CA ILE A 73 -9.22 -23.47 0.37
C ILE A 73 -8.59 -23.62 -1.01
N PHE A 74 -7.28 -23.94 -1.04
CA PHE A 74 -6.54 -24.20 -2.27
C PHE A 74 -6.17 -25.68 -2.35
N THR A 75 -6.84 -26.42 -3.23
CA THR A 75 -6.61 -27.86 -3.41
C THR A 75 -5.90 -28.10 -4.74
N LYS A 76 -4.74 -28.77 -4.70
CA LYS A 76 -4.04 -29.17 -5.95
C LYS A 76 -4.98 -30.05 -6.77
N SER A 77 -5.22 -29.67 -8.02
CA SER A 77 -6.05 -30.46 -8.90
C SER A 77 -5.30 -31.74 -9.31
N LYS A 78 -6.04 -32.86 -9.37
CA LYS A 78 -5.54 -34.11 -9.95
C LYS A 78 -5.69 -34.13 -11.47
N MET A 79 -6.37 -33.14 -12.05
CA MET A 79 -6.58 -33.03 -13.49
C MET A 79 -5.29 -32.60 -14.17
N ILE A 80 -4.94 -33.27 -15.27
CA ILE A 80 -3.79 -32.92 -16.13
C ILE A 80 -4.14 -31.73 -17.04
N GLN A 81 -5.44 -31.48 -17.26
CA GLN A 81 -5.93 -30.40 -18.11
C GLN A 81 -7.10 -29.68 -17.43
N CYS A 82 -7.13 -28.37 -17.62
CA CYS A 82 -8.17 -27.48 -17.13
C CYS A 82 -8.71 -26.71 -18.34
N TYR A 83 -9.87 -27.12 -18.87
CA TYR A 83 -10.39 -26.58 -20.13
C TYR A 83 -10.75 -25.10 -20.04
N GLN A 84 -11.15 -24.63 -18.85
CA GLN A 84 -11.46 -23.24 -18.57
C GLN A 84 -10.69 -22.77 -17.35
N THR A 85 -9.98 -21.66 -17.51
CA THR A 85 -9.23 -20.98 -16.43
C THR A 85 -9.84 -19.62 -16.18
N ILE A 86 -9.61 -19.07 -14.99
CA ILE A 86 -10.23 -17.81 -14.60
C ILE A 86 -9.30 -16.64 -14.94
N PHE A 87 -9.84 -15.73 -15.74
CA PHE A 87 -9.28 -14.41 -15.99
C PHE A 87 -10.09 -13.39 -15.20
N LEU A 88 -9.44 -12.78 -14.22
CA LEU A 88 -10.02 -11.68 -13.47
C LEU A 88 -9.88 -10.40 -14.28
N ASN A 89 -11.02 -9.77 -14.57
CA ASN A 89 -11.10 -8.43 -15.11
C ASN A 89 -11.62 -7.54 -13.99
N SER A 90 -10.75 -7.12 -13.07
CA SER A 90 -11.20 -6.08 -12.15
C SER A 90 -11.26 -4.77 -12.95
N LEU A 91 -12.49 -4.35 -13.32
CA LEU A 91 -12.79 -2.93 -13.53
C LEU A 91 -12.59 -2.28 -12.17
N VAL A 92 -11.33 -2.03 -11.81
CA VAL A 92 -11.04 -1.32 -10.57
C VAL A 92 -11.69 0.04 -10.75
N THR A 93 -12.74 0.32 -9.99
CA THR A 93 -12.91 1.67 -9.46
C THR A 93 -11.67 1.92 -8.64
N LEU A 94 -10.61 2.39 -9.33
CA LEU A 94 -9.24 2.55 -8.86
C LEU A 94 -9.20 3.71 -7.87
N ILE A 95 -9.85 3.53 -6.72
CA ILE A 95 -9.95 4.53 -5.67
C ILE A 95 -10.00 3.79 -4.32
N SER A 96 -8.81 3.56 -3.72
CA SER A 96 -8.52 3.67 -2.26
C SER A 96 -7.99 2.49 -1.41
N SER A 97 -7.80 1.24 -1.87
CA SER A 97 -7.55 0.12 -0.92
C SER A 97 -6.17 -0.60 -0.90
N ALA A 98 -5.24 -0.34 -1.83
CA ALA A 98 -3.89 -0.91 -1.74
C ALA A 98 -2.96 0.02 -0.95
N CYS A 99 -2.40 -0.44 0.17
CA CYS A 99 -1.49 0.30 1.04
C CYS A 99 -0.30 -0.55 1.48
N GLY A 100 0.79 0.09 1.94
CA GLY A 100 1.95 -0.61 2.53
C GLY A 100 2.78 -1.44 1.54
N ILE A 101 2.58 -1.25 0.24
CA ILE A 101 3.30 -1.97 -0.81
C ILE A 101 4.58 -1.22 -1.17
N HIS A 102 5.71 -1.92 -1.07
CA HIS A 102 6.95 -1.48 -1.70
C HIS A 102 6.95 -1.96 -3.16
N LEU A 103 6.98 -1.03 -4.12
CA LEU A 103 6.92 -1.37 -5.55
C LEU A 103 8.27 -1.89 -6.10
N VAL A 104 9.32 -1.92 -5.28
CA VAL A 104 10.63 -2.49 -5.61
C VAL A 104 10.83 -3.83 -4.90
N THR A 105 11.00 -4.90 -5.67
CA THR A 105 11.42 -6.22 -5.16
C THR A 105 12.85 -6.13 -4.58
N GLN A 106 13.02 -6.51 -3.32
CA GLN A 106 14.32 -6.58 -2.64
C GLN A 106 15.32 -7.42 -3.46
N ASN A 107 16.37 -6.77 -3.97
CA ASN A 107 17.66 -7.44 -4.17
C ASN A 107 18.43 -7.30 -2.86
N ASN A 108 18.66 -8.44 -2.19
CA ASN A 108 19.39 -8.57 -0.93
C ASN A 108 20.69 -7.75 -0.91
N THR A 109 20.84 -6.87 0.08
CA THR A 109 22.05 -6.41 0.83
C THR A 109 21.70 -5.05 1.49
N THR A 110 21.99 -4.67 2.73
CA THR A 110 22.81 -5.15 3.86
C THR A 110 22.34 -4.45 5.15
N LYS A 111 22.75 -4.96 6.32
CA LYS A 111 22.34 -4.56 7.68
C LYS A 111 22.83 -3.17 8.11
N ILE A 112 22.01 -2.51 8.93
CA ILE A 112 22.08 -1.12 9.42
C ILE A 112 22.86 -0.97 10.75
N VAL A 113 23.73 0.06 10.81
CA VAL A 113 23.95 1.00 11.94
C VAL A 113 24.38 2.35 11.30
N ASN A 114 23.95 3.52 11.81
CA ASN A 114 24.07 4.87 11.17
C ASN A 114 23.22 5.13 9.92
N GLY A 115 22.23 4.26 9.65
CA GLY A 115 21.40 4.37 8.46
C GLY A 115 22.21 4.24 7.16
N SER A 116 21.51 4.21 6.05
CA SER A 116 22.09 4.37 4.72
C SER A 116 21.09 5.16 3.90
N ASP A 117 21.55 5.86 2.88
CA ASP A 117 20.65 6.44 1.90
C ASP A 117 19.70 5.35 1.42
N ALA A 118 18.39 5.62 1.59
CA ALA A 118 17.38 4.72 1.09
C ALA A 118 17.51 4.64 -0.42
N ARG A 119 17.10 3.52 -1.02
CA ARG A 119 16.85 3.54 -2.46
C ARG A 119 15.70 4.49 -2.72
N ARG A 120 15.72 5.11 -3.89
CA ARG A 120 14.56 5.78 -4.45
C ARG A 120 13.38 4.78 -4.46
N GLU A 121 12.14 5.28 -4.46
CA GLU A 121 10.91 4.46 -4.40
C GLU A 121 10.70 3.61 -3.12
N PHE A 122 11.69 3.48 -2.23
CA PHE A 122 11.63 2.46 -1.16
C PHE A 122 10.65 2.83 -0.04
N TRP A 123 10.36 4.10 0.19
CA TRP A 123 9.40 4.55 1.21
C TRP A 123 8.35 5.47 0.58
N PRO A 124 7.45 4.97 -0.28
CA PRO A 124 6.58 5.80 -1.11
C PRO A 124 5.50 6.56 -0.32
N TRP A 125 5.32 6.25 0.96
CA TRP A 125 4.43 6.95 1.89
C TRP A 125 5.10 8.10 2.65
N ILE A 126 6.42 8.26 2.55
CA ILE A 126 7.12 9.30 3.31
C ILE A 126 6.85 10.69 2.71
N VAL A 127 6.50 11.64 3.58
CA VAL A 127 6.16 13.01 3.18
C VAL A 127 7.02 13.99 3.96
N SER A 128 7.62 14.95 3.26
CA SER A 128 8.34 16.07 3.87
C SER A 128 7.36 17.22 4.09
N LEU A 129 7.15 17.62 5.36
CA LEU A 129 6.28 18.72 5.72
C LEU A 129 7.08 20.02 5.79
N HIS A 130 6.68 20.98 4.96
CA HIS A 130 7.31 22.29 4.85
C HIS A 130 6.43 23.37 5.49
N PHE A 131 6.99 24.15 6.41
CA PHE A 131 6.31 25.29 7.03
C PHE A 131 6.96 26.61 6.58
N ASN A 132 6.22 27.42 5.81
CA ASN A 132 6.76 28.56 5.06
C ASN A 132 7.96 28.14 4.18
N PHE A 133 7.78 27.11 3.37
CA PHE A 133 8.77 26.63 2.39
C PHE A 133 10.05 26.04 3.00
N LEU A 134 10.10 25.83 4.33
CA LEU A 134 11.23 25.20 5.00
C LEU A 134 10.81 23.81 5.52
N PRO A 135 11.61 22.75 5.29
CA PRO A 135 11.32 21.43 5.85
C PRO A 135 11.42 21.47 7.37
N VAL A 136 10.36 21.02 8.05
CA VAL A 136 10.28 21.03 9.53
C VAL A 136 10.02 19.65 10.10
N CYS A 137 9.15 18.86 9.48
CA CYS A 137 8.74 17.55 9.99
C CYS A 137 8.57 16.52 8.87
N GLY A 138 8.46 15.25 9.26
CA GLY A 138 7.97 14.18 8.39
C GLY A 138 6.47 13.91 8.61
N ALA A 139 5.87 13.23 7.64
CA ALA A 139 4.54 12.64 7.75
C ALA A 139 4.47 11.32 6.95
N SER A 140 3.37 10.59 7.15
CA SER A 140 3.03 9.41 6.36
C SER A 140 1.73 9.63 5.61
N LEU A 141 1.73 9.35 4.30
CA LEU A 141 0.52 9.30 3.48
C LEU A 141 -0.28 8.06 3.87
N VAL A 142 -1.56 8.21 4.24
CA VAL A 142 -2.44 7.10 4.64
C VAL A 142 -3.66 6.94 3.73
N SER A 143 -3.89 7.91 2.84
CA SER A 143 -4.82 7.83 1.71
C SER A 143 -4.39 8.85 0.64
N ASP A 144 -5.17 9.05 -0.42
CA ASP A 144 -4.87 10.01 -1.48
C ASP A 144 -4.99 11.47 -1.03
N GLU A 145 -5.55 11.75 0.15
CA GLU A 145 -5.74 13.09 0.68
C GLU A 145 -5.45 13.26 2.18
N TRP A 146 -5.07 12.20 2.89
CA TRP A 146 -4.79 12.25 4.33
C TRP A 146 -3.35 11.89 4.68
N LEU A 147 -2.78 12.69 5.57
CA LEU A 147 -1.48 12.48 6.18
C LEU A 147 -1.63 12.25 7.69
N VAL A 148 -0.78 11.39 8.25
CA VAL A 148 -0.52 11.27 9.68
C VAL A 148 0.83 11.89 10.00
N THR A 149 0.89 12.74 11.03
CA THR A 149 2.12 13.34 11.55
C THR A 149 2.04 13.45 13.08
N ALA A 150 3.05 14.05 13.70
CA ALA A 150 3.08 14.29 15.15
C ALA A 150 2.35 15.60 15.51
N ALA A 151 1.67 15.63 16.66
CA ALA A 151 1.02 16.83 17.17
C ALA A 151 2.03 17.95 17.47
N HIS A 152 3.24 17.60 17.93
CA HIS A 152 4.30 18.56 18.19
C HIS A 152 4.82 19.25 16.93
N CYS A 153 4.53 18.76 15.73
CA CYS A 153 4.84 19.46 14.49
C CYS A 153 3.91 20.65 14.26
N VAL A 154 2.65 20.55 14.71
CA VAL A 154 1.55 21.42 14.31
C VAL A 154 0.94 22.23 15.46
N TYR A 155 1.64 22.43 16.58
CA TYR A 155 1.11 23.19 17.72
C TYR A 155 1.34 24.71 17.62
N GLY A 156 0.54 25.50 18.34
CA GLY A 156 0.71 26.95 18.44
C GLY A 156 0.63 27.67 17.08
N ARG A 157 1.69 28.39 16.70
CA ARG A 157 1.74 29.13 15.42
C ARG A 157 1.72 28.22 14.19
N GLN A 158 2.00 26.94 14.37
CA GLN A 158 1.99 25.93 13.31
C GLN A 158 0.61 25.32 13.05
N LEU A 159 -0.44 25.76 13.74
CA LEU A 159 -1.82 25.31 13.47
C LEU A 159 -2.44 25.92 12.21
N LYS A 160 -1.78 26.87 11.53
CA LYS A 160 -2.35 27.55 10.35
C LYS A 160 -2.12 26.73 9.07
N PRO A 161 -3.16 26.09 8.46
CA PRO A 161 -2.98 25.19 7.32
C PRO A 161 -2.33 25.87 6.11
N SER A 162 -2.67 27.14 5.85
CA SER A 162 -2.17 27.91 4.71
C SER A 162 -0.65 28.18 4.72
N ARG A 163 0.06 27.81 5.80
CA ARG A 163 1.52 27.93 5.91
C ARG A 163 2.24 26.61 5.67
N TRP A 164 1.49 25.52 5.49
CA TRP A 164 2.02 24.18 5.31
C TRP A 164 1.94 23.73 3.86
N GLN A 165 2.98 23.00 3.46
CA GLN A 165 3.01 22.23 2.22
C GLN A 165 3.48 20.81 2.53
N ALA A 166 2.82 19.83 1.94
CA ALA A 166 3.26 18.45 1.89
C ALA A 166 4.04 18.23 0.60
N VAL A 167 5.26 17.72 0.71
CA VAL A 167 6.10 17.34 -0.44
C VAL A 167 6.22 15.83 -0.45
N LEU A 168 5.63 15.20 -1.47
CA LEU A 168 5.55 13.75 -1.67
C LEU A 168 6.43 13.32 -2.83
N GLY A 169 6.84 12.04 -2.87
CA GLY A 169 7.69 11.50 -3.94
C GLY A 169 9.09 12.12 -4.01
N LEU A 170 9.49 12.81 -2.93
CA LEU A 170 10.76 13.50 -2.78
C LEU A 170 11.85 12.51 -2.38
N TYR A 171 13.01 12.56 -3.04
CA TYR A 171 14.20 11.83 -2.60
C TYR A 171 15.15 12.71 -1.77
N ALA A 172 15.58 13.84 -2.35
CA ALA A 172 16.56 14.74 -1.73
C ALA A 172 15.97 16.10 -1.39
N GLN A 173 16.08 16.56 -0.13
CA GLN A 173 15.58 17.88 0.30
C GLN A 173 16.20 19.05 -0.47
N SER A 174 17.37 18.86 -1.08
CA SER A 174 18.07 19.85 -1.89
C SER A 174 17.51 19.99 -3.31
N ASP A 175 16.69 19.03 -3.77
CA ASP A 175 16.17 19.00 -5.14
C ASP A 175 14.66 18.72 -5.13
N LEU A 176 13.87 19.80 -5.19
CA LEU A 176 12.41 19.72 -5.32
C LEU A 176 11.95 19.64 -6.79
N THR A 177 12.88 19.62 -7.75
CA THR A 177 12.58 19.67 -9.20
C THR A 177 12.42 18.30 -9.83
N GLU A 178 12.63 17.23 -9.05
CA GLU A 178 12.53 15.86 -9.53
C GLU A 178 11.11 15.58 -10.06
N PRO A 179 10.97 14.89 -11.21
CA PRO A 179 9.66 14.61 -11.80
C PRO A 179 8.71 13.82 -10.88
N SER A 180 9.24 13.04 -9.94
CA SER A 180 8.47 12.31 -8.94
C SER A 180 7.91 13.19 -7.83
N THR A 181 8.46 14.40 -7.65
CA THR A 181 8.13 15.29 -6.54
C THR A 181 6.81 15.99 -6.80
N VAL A 182 5.90 15.87 -5.84
CA VAL A 182 4.58 16.50 -5.87
C VAL A 182 4.40 17.35 -4.62
N VAL A 183 4.13 18.64 -4.82
CA VAL A 183 3.80 19.57 -3.73
C VAL A 183 2.27 19.70 -3.62
N ARG A 184 1.76 19.62 -2.38
CA ARG A 184 0.34 19.83 -2.05
C ARG A 184 0.19 20.78 -0.88
N ASN A 185 -0.77 21.69 -1.00
CA ASN A 185 -1.18 22.54 0.11
C ASN A 185 -2.04 21.77 1.10
N ILE A 186 -2.11 22.29 2.33
CA ILE A 186 -2.94 21.74 3.41
C ILE A 186 -4.14 22.66 3.64
N ASP A 187 -5.34 22.10 3.66
CA ASP A 187 -6.57 22.85 3.94
C ASP A 187 -7.12 22.61 5.37
N ARG A 188 -6.71 21.51 6.02
CA ARG A 188 -7.15 21.16 7.38
C ARG A 188 -6.04 20.50 8.19
N ILE A 189 -5.99 20.84 9.48
CA ILE A 189 -5.14 20.18 10.48
C ILE A 189 -6.04 19.75 11.64
N ILE A 190 -5.94 18.49 12.04
CA ILE A 190 -6.66 17.90 13.17
C ILE A 190 -5.60 17.40 14.17
N MET A 191 -5.27 18.24 15.15
CA MET A 191 -4.38 17.86 16.24
C MET A 191 -5.15 17.06 17.28
N ASN A 192 -4.55 16.00 17.86
CA ASN A 192 -5.19 15.25 18.93
C ASN A 192 -5.48 16.17 20.13
N PRO A 193 -6.74 16.29 20.58
CA PRO A 193 -7.12 17.19 21.68
C PRO A 193 -6.51 16.80 23.03
N ARG A 194 -5.98 15.58 23.16
CA ARG A 194 -5.31 15.08 24.37
C ARG A 194 -3.79 15.27 24.35
N TYR A 195 -3.23 15.90 23.31
CA TYR A 195 -1.79 16.13 23.23
C TYR A 195 -1.28 16.97 24.41
N MET A 196 -0.32 16.43 25.16
CA MET A 196 0.31 17.10 26.30
C MET A 196 1.73 17.55 25.90
N LYS A 197 1.99 18.86 25.90
CA LYS A 197 3.25 19.41 25.37
C LYS A 197 4.47 19.01 26.20
N GLU A 198 4.28 18.90 27.51
CA GLU A 198 5.30 18.64 28.51
C GLU A 198 5.75 17.18 28.48
N THR A 199 4.79 16.25 28.38
CA THR A 199 5.05 14.80 28.40
C THR A 199 5.17 14.18 27.01
N LYS A 200 4.74 14.88 25.96
CA LYS A 200 4.57 14.34 24.59
C LYS A 200 3.55 13.20 24.50
N ASP A 201 2.65 13.09 25.47
CA ASP A 201 1.59 12.11 25.39
C ASP A 201 0.58 12.50 24.29
N SER A 202 -0.02 11.50 23.64
CA SER A 202 -0.99 11.68 22.54
C SER A 202 -0.45 12.50 21.36
N ASP A 203 0.84 12.33 21.02
CA ASP A 203 1.55 13.08 19.98
C ASP A 203 1.23 12.62 18.55
N ILE A 204 -0.01 12.85 18.13
CA ILE A 204 -0.51 12.51 16.79
C ILE A 204 -1.42 13.62 16.25
N ALA A 205 -1.29 13.89 14.95
CA ALA A 205 -2.15 14.81 14.22
C ALA A 205 -2.41 14.30 12.80
N LEU A 206 -3.56 14.70 12.25
CA LEU A 206 -3.91 14.48 10.85
C LEU A 206 -3.80 15.79 10.08
N MET A 207 -3.36 15.72 8.82
CA MET A 207 -3.40 16.83 7.88
C MET A 207 -4.14 16.38 6.62
N HIS A 208 -5.06 17.20 6.15
CA HIS A 208 -5.79 16.96 4.90
C HIS A 208 -5.17 17.79 3.78
N LEU A 209 -4.96 17.14 2.64
CA LEU A 209 -4.45 17.79 1.43
C LEU A 209 -5.59 18.56 0.77
N GLN A 210 -5.33 19.78 0.32
CA GLN A 210 -6.31 20.58 -0.42
C GLN A 210 -6.79 19.88 -1.70
N HIS A 211 -5.91 19.07 -2.32
CA HIS A 211 -6.21 18.26 -3.49
C HIS A 211 -5.57 16.88 -3.35
N LYS A 212 -6.31 15.86 -3.79
CA LYS A 212 -5.83 14.47 -3.87
C LYS A 212 -4.50 14.38 -4.62
N VAL A 213 -3.66 13.44 -4.21
CA VAL A 213 -2.47 13.02 -4.95
C VAL A 213 -2.81 11.83 -5.83
N GLN A 214 -2.16 11.76 -6.99
CA GLN A 214 -2.19 10.55 -7.80
C GLN A 214 -1.13 9.59 -7.27
N TYR A 215 -1.50 8.34 -7.10
CA TYR A 215 -0.54 7.30 -6.73
C TYR A 215 0.40 6.98 -7.88
N THR A 216 1.68 6.80 -7.56
CA THR A 216 2.76 6.51 -8.49
C THR A 216 3.75 5.54 -7.85
N ASP A 217 4.81 5.15 -8.54
CA ASP A 217 5.88 4.34 -7.94
C ASP A 217 6.58 5.01 -6.74
N TYR A 218 6.40 6.33 -6.61
CA TYR A 218 7.02 7.19 -5.60
C TYR A 218 6.05 7.68 -4.53
N ILE A 219 4.74 7.51 -4.75
CA ILE A 219 3.67 8.03 -3.91
C ILE A 219 2.63 6.92 -3.72
N GLN A 220 2.63 6.28 -2.56
CA GLN A 220 1.68 5.24 -2.18
C GLN A 220 1.34 5.39 -0.69
N PRO A 221 0.12 5.04 -0.25
CA PRO A 221 -0.23 5.13 1.16
C PRO A 221 0.38 3.97 1.97
N ILE A 222 0.67 4.21 3.25
CA ILE A 222 0.97 3.16 4.22
C ILE A 222 -0.33 2.65 4.86
N CYS A 223 -0.38 1.37 5.21
CA CYS A 223 -1.50 0.81 5.95
C CYS A 223 -1.51 1.30 7.41
N LEU A 224 -2.71 1.50 7.93
CA LEU A 224 -2.91 1.64 9.37
C LEU A 224 -3.00 0.26 10.02
N PRO A 225 -2.53 0.12 11.26
CA PRO A 225 -2.74 -1.10 12.03
C PRO A 225 -4.23 -1.29 12.36
N GLU A 226 -4.64 -2.54 12.55
CA GLU A 226 -5.97 -2.87 13.04
C GLU A 226 -6.19 -2.31 14.46
N LYS A 227 -7.46 -2.07 14.81
CA LYS A 227 -7.81 -1.61 16.14
C LYS A 227 -7.35 -2.64 17.18
N ASN A 228 -6.52 -2.19 18.13
CA ASN A 228 -5.90 -3.02 19.18
C ASN A 228 -4.85 -4.03 18.67
N GLN A 229 -4.35 -3.89 17.44
CA GLN A 229 -3.22 -4.68 16.98
C GLN A 229 -2.01 -4.47 17.91
N GLN A 230 -1.41 -5.56 18.35
CA GLN A 230 -0.22 -5.54 19.19
C GLN A 230 1.02 -5.85 18.37
N PHE A 231 2.04 -5.03 18.53
CA PHE A 231 3.39 -5.30 18.02
C PHE A 231 4.24 -5.80 19.18
N LEU A 232 4.62 -7.08 19.12
CA LEU A 232 5.42 -7.70 20.17
C LEU A 232 6.83 -7.10 20.22
N PRO A 233 7.43 -6.98 21.41
CA PRO A 233 8.84 -6.58 21.54
C PRO A 233 9.76 -7.49 20.71
N GLY A 234 10.76 -6.89 20.07
CA GLY A 234 11.74 -7.60 19.24
C GLY A 234 11.37 -7.74 17.76
N ILE A 235 10.21 -7.23 17.33
CA ILE A 235 9.90 -7.10 15.90
C ILE A 235 10.82 -6.05 15.27
N ASN A 236 11.43 -6.42 14.14
CA ASN A 236 12.24 -5.49 13.35
C ASN A 236 11.34 -4.53 12.58
N CYS A 237 11.44 -3.24 12.91
CA CYS A 237 10.77 -2.15 12.21
C CYS A 237 11.79 -1.22 11.58
N SER A 238 11.36 -0.45 10.58
CA SER A 238 12.18 0.54 9.90
C SER A 238 11.68 1.95 10.16
N ILE A 239 12.60 2.90 10.25
CA ILE A 239 12.32 4.33 10.28
C ILE A 239 13.02 5.01 9.10
N ALA A 240 12.41 6.05 8.55
CA ALA A 240 12.96 6.82 7.44
C ALA A 240 12.64 8.31 7.63
N GLY A 241 13.51 9.18 7.16
CA GLY A 241 13.36 10.63 7.29
C GLY A 241 14.61 11.40 6.85
N TRP A 242 14.47 12.72 6.77
CA TRP A 242 15.55 13.66 6.41
C TRP A 242 16.05 14.48 7.61
N GLY A 243 15.89 13.94 8.82
CA GLY A 243 16.26 14.65 10.05
C GLY A 243 17.73 15.09 10.03
N LYS A 244 18.04 16.22 10.66
CA LYS A 244 19.42 16.58 10.97
C LYS A 244 19.96 15.60 12.01
N ILE A 245 21.19 15.13 11.81
CA ILE A 245 22.01 14.48 12.84
C ILE A 245 22.32 15.51 13.93
#